data_AF-A0A2G9P527-F1
#
_entry.id   AF-A0A2G9P527-F1
#
_cell.length_a   1.000
_cell.length_b   1.000
_cell.length_c   1.000
_cell.angle_alpha   90.00
_cell.angle_beta   90.00
_cell.angle_gamma   90.00
#
_symmetry.space_group_name_H-M   'P 1'
#
loop_
_entity.id
_entity.type
_entity.pdbx_description
1 polymer ?
#
loop_
_entity_poly.entity_id
_entity_poly.type
_entity_poly.pdbx_seq_one_letter_code
_entity_poly.pdbx_strand_id
1 'polypeptide(L)'
;MNGFEEVLTELKRKGDSEKVKYLEGLDKRITPSQKKRIQENDSGILQELFAPKWVSRELLYAWATKNSQKETCVLCAKQDELGMHVKGKFICSNCFIEIKHKK
;
A
#
# COMPACT_ATOMS: atom_id res chain seq x y z
N MET A 1 7.18 -0.18 -12.56
CA MET A 1 8.41 -0.57 -11.86
C MET A 1 8.20 -0.29 -10.38
N ASN A 2 8.37 -1.32 -9.55
CA ASN A 2 8.01 -1.29 -8.13
C ASN A 2 9.11 -0.53 -7.37
N GLY A 3 8.91 0.76 -7.10
CA GLY A 3 9.92 1.61 -6.43
C GLY A 3 10.39 1.07 -5.06
N PHE A 4 9.63 0.16 -4.44
CA PHE A 4 10.05 -0.54 -3.23
C PHE A 4 11.22 -1.52 -3.45
N GLU A 5 11.21 -2.29 -4.54
CA GLU A 5 12.26 -3.29 -4.81
C GLU A 5 13.60 -2.64 -5.17
N GLU A 6 13.53 -1.48 -5.85
CA GLU A 6 14.70 -0.67 -6.17
C GLU A 6 15.36 -0.15 -4.88
N VAL A 7 14.58 0.44 -3.97
CA VAL A 7 15.08 0.92 -2.67
C VAL A 7 15.64 -0.24 -1.84
N LEU A 8 14.95 -1.39 -1.81
CA LEU A 8 15.44 -2.59 -1.11
C LEU A 8 16.80 -3.05 -1.68
N THR A 9 16.95 -3.03 -3.01
CA THR A 9 18.18 -3.42 -3.69
C THR A 9 19.32 -2.44 -3.43
N GLU A 10 19.04 -1.14 -3.43
CA GLU A 10 20.03 -0.11 -3.09
C GLU A 10 20.52 -0.26 -1.64
N LEU A 11 19.61 -0.51 -0.70
CA LEU A 11 19.98 -0.74 0.71
C LEU A 11 20.82 -2.00 0.88
N LYS A 12 20.50 -3.06 0.14
CA LYS A 12 21.33 -4.29 0.10
C LYS A 12 22.72 -4.01 -0.46
N ARG A 13 22.83 -3.22 -1.55
CA ARG A 13 24.12 -2.82 -2.14
C ARG A 13 24.96 -1.95 -1.21
N LYS A 14 24.31 -1.07 -0.43
CA LYS A 14 24.96 -0.21 0.56
C LYS A 14 25.36 -0.95 1.84
N GLY A 15 24.93 -2.19 2.03
CA GLY A 15 25.20 -2.98 3.24
C GLY A 15 24.36 -2.57 4.46
N ASP A 16 23.27 -1.83 4.24
CA ASP A 16 22.40 -1.27 5.29
C ASP A 16 21.44 -2.34 5.84
N SER A 17 22.01 -3.37 6.46
CA SER A 17 21.30 -4.61 6.84
C SER A 17 20.14 -4.41 7.83
N GLU A 18 20.21 -3.39 8.68
CA GLU A 18 19.13 -3.04 9.61
C GLU A 18 17.89 -2.54 8.86
N LYS A 19 18.07 -1.64 7.89
CA LYS A 19 16.98 -1.08 7.09
C LYS A 19 16.36 -2.15 6.20
N VAL A 20 17.18 -3.04 5.63
CA VAL A 20 16.69 -4.19 4.85
C VAL A 20 15.81 -5.10 5.71
N LYS A 21 16.28 -5.48 6.92
CA LYS A 21 15.49 -6.29 7.86
C LYS A 21 14.18 -5.61 8.27
N TYR A 22 14.19 -4.29 8.43
CA TYR A 22 12.98 -3.53 8.72
C TYR A 22 11.96 -3.65 7.57
N LEU A 23 12.38 -3.40 6.32
CA LEU A 23 11.49 -3.44 5.15
C LEU A 23 10.96 -4.85 4.86
N GLU A 24 11.81 -5.88 4.98
CA GLU A 24 11.38 -7.28 4.83
C GLU A 24 10.44 -7.72 5.97
N GLY A 25 10.51 -7.07 7.13
CA GLY A 25 9.65 -7.31 8.28
C GLY A 25 8.28 -6.61 8.22
N LEU A 26 8.01 -5.75 7.25
CA LEU A 26 6.77 -4.97 7.19
C LEU A 26 5.53 -5.86 7.09
N ASP A 27 5.59 -6.96 6.34
CA ASP A 27 4.48 -7.92 6.19
C ASP A 27 4.09 -8.61 7.53
N LYS A 28 5.01 -8.63 8.51
CA LYS A 28 4.74 -9.18 9.86
C LYS A 28 4.32 -8.10 10.87
N ARG A 29 4.70 -6.84 10.63
CA ARG A 29 4.46 -5.72 11.56
C ARG A 29 3.16 -4.98 11.27
N ILE A 30 2.79 -4.89 9.99
CA ILE A 30 1.66 -4.10 9.53
C ILE A 30 0.47 -5.02 9.29
N THR A 31 -0.62 -4.76 10.00
CA THR A 31 -1.85 -5.53 9.84
C THR A 31 -2.52 -5.26 8.48
N PRO A 32 -3.37 -6.17 7.97
CA PRO A 32 -4.12 -5.93 6.73
C PRO A 32 -4.95 -4.64 6.76
N SER A 33 -5.51 -4.29 7.91
CA SER A 33 -6.26 -3.04 8.11
C SER A 33 -5.37 -1.81 7.92
N GLN A 34 -4.19 -1.81 8.56
CA GLN A 34 -3.22 -0.73 8.42
C GLN A 34 -2.66 -0.64 6.99
N LYS A 35 -2.39 -1.78 6.35
CA LYS A 35 -1.99 -1.85 4.94
C LYS A 35 -3.01 -1.18 4.03
N LYS A 36 -4.31 -1.45 4.26
CA LYS A 36 -5.39 -0.81 3.51
C LYS A 36 -5.43 0.70 3.72
N ARG A 37 -5.19 1.18 4.95
CA ARG A 37 -5.11 2.61 5.25
C ARG A 37 -3.92 3.30 4.59
N ILE A 38 -2.76 2.64 4.52
CA ILE A 38 -1.59 3.12 3.76
C ILE A 38 -1.97 3.26 2.27
N GLN A 39 -2.65 2.26 1.71
CA GLN A 39 -3.15 2.26 0.34
C GLN A 39 -4.18 3.36 0.08
N GLU A 40 -5.07 3.64 1.04
CA GLU A 40 -6.05 4.73 1.01
C GLU A 40 -5.44 6.11 1.26
N ASN A 41 -4.11 6.18 1.40
CA ASN A 41 -3.38 7.42 1.63
C ASN A 41 -3.84 8.14 2.92
N ASP A 42 -4.10 7.40 4.00
CA ASP A 42 -4.41 7.96 5.32
C ASP A 42 -3.14 8.60 5.92
N SER A 43 -3.20 9.89 6.30
CA SER A 43 -2.06 10.62 6.87
C SER A 43 -1.75 10.26 8.32
N GLY A 44 -2.73 9.74 9.07
CA GLY A 44 -2.56 9.35 10.48
C GLY A 44 -1.84 8.01 10.65
N ILE A 45 -1.76 7.20 9.60
CA ILE A 45 -1.20 5.85 9.68
C ILE A 45 0.30 5.85 10.00
N LEU A 46 1.05 6.89 9.61
CA LEU A 46 2.49 6.99 9.88
C LEU A 46 2.79 7.14 11.37
N GLN A 47 1.94 7.87 12.09
CA GLN A 47 2.06 8.05 13.54
C GLN A 47 1.73 6.74 14.28
N GLU A 48 0.71 6.03 13.81
CA GLU A 48 0.30 4.74 14.38
C GLU A 48 1.33 3.63 14.16
N LEU A 49 2.00 3.62 13.01
CA LEU A 49 2.99 2.61 12.65
C LEU A 49 4.33 2.78 13.39
N PHE A 50 4.53 3.86 14.14
CA PHE A 50 5.82 4.22 14.74
C PHE A 50 6.98 4.09 13.75
N ALA A 51 6.73 4.51 12.50
CA ALA A 51 7.69 4.32 11.42
C ALA A 51 8.96 5.15 11.70
N PRO A 52 10.17 4.58 11.47
CA PRO A 52 11.41 5.34 11.55
C PRO A 52 11.40 6.56 10.62
N LYS A 53 12.08 7.64 11.01
CA LYS A 53 12.12 8.91 10.24
C LYS A 53 12.58 8.78 8.79
N TRP A 54 13.35 7.74 8.46
CA TRP A 54 13.85 7.49 7.11
C TRP A 54 12.82 6.79 6.20
N VAL A 55 11.76 6.23 6.78
CA VAL A 55 10.69 5.55 6.04
C VAL A 55 9.71 6.60 5.58
N SER A 56 9.71 6.88 4.27
CA SER A 56 8.77 7.82 3.68
C SER A 56 7.41 7.17 3.45
N ARG A 57 6.38 8.00 3.31
CA ARG A 57 5.02 7.55 2.99
C ARG A 57 4.98 6.87 1.64
N GLU A 58 5.72 7.40 0.68
CA GLU A 58 5.84 6.89 -0.68
C GLU A 58 6.45 5.48 -0.67
N LEU A 59 7.44 5.24 0.19
CA LEU A 59 8.05 3.91 0.35
C LEU A 59 7.05 2.91 0.95
N LEU A 60 6.28 3.32 1.97
CA LEU A 60 5.24 2.47 2.55
C LEU A 60 4.09 2.21 1.57
N TYR A 61 3.72 3.21 0.78
CA TYR A 61 2.73 3.05 -0.28
C TYR A 61 3.23 2.04 -1.33
N ALA A 62 4.45 2.22 -1.83
CA ALA A 62 5.07 1.30 -2.79
C ALA A 62 5.21 -0.13 -2.23
N TRP A 63 5.49 -0.27 -0.95
CA TRP A 63 5.46 -1.57 -0.26
C TRP A 63 4.04 -2.16 -0.23
N ALA A 64 3.06 -1.36 0.19
CA ALA A 64 1.69 -1.79 0.34
C ALA A 64 1.06 -2.20 -1.01
N THR A 65 1.53 -1.61 -2.12
CA THR A 65 1.08 -1.91 -3.48
C THR A 65 1.95 -2.93 -4.22
N LYS A 66 3.10 -3.38 -3.66
CA LYS A 66 4.04 -4.30 -4.34
C LYS A 66 3.40 -5.61 -4.85
N ASN A 67 2.34 -6.06 -4.18
CA ASN A 67 1.60 -7.31 -4.48
C ASN A 67 0.15 -7.05 -4.89
N SER A 68 -0.25 -5.79 -5.11
CA SER A 68 -1.59 -5.49 -5.61
C SER A 68 -1.64 -5.85 -7.08
N GLN A 69 -2.13 -7.06 -7.39
CA GLN A 69 -2.55 -7.34 -8.76
C GLN A 69 -3.61 -6.30 -9.12
N LYS A 70 -3.41 -5.61 -10.25
CA LYS A 70 -4.42 -4.71 -10.79
C LYS A 70 -5.69 -5.51 -11.06
N GLU A 71 -6.72 -5.24 -10.29
CA GLU A 71 -8.01 -5.90 -10.44
C GLU A 71 -8.95 -4.98 -11.21
N THR A 72 -9.78 -5.57 -12.07
CA THR A 72 -10.74 -4.81 -12.86
C THR A 72 -11.93 -4.43 -12.00
N CYS A 73 -12.14 -3.12 -11.82
CA CYS A 73 -13.30 -2.60 -11.11
C CYS A 73 -14.59 -2.97 -11.86
N VAL A 74 -15.54 -3.59 -11.16
CA VAL A 74 -16.85 -3.98 -11.75
C VAL A 74 -17.70 -2.79 -12.19
N LEU A 75 -17.49 -1.61 -11.61
CA LEU A 75 -18.32 -0.42 -11.88
C LEU A 75 -17.84 0.41 -13.06
N CYS A 76 -16.53 0.66 -13.16
CA CYS A 76 -15.96 1.48 -14.21
C CYS A 76 -15.16 0.69 -15.26
N ALA A 77 -15.03 -0.63 -15.09
CA ALA A 77 -14.22 -1.52 -15.92
C ALA A 77 -12.73 -1.11 -16.04
N LYS A 78 -12.27 -0.18 -15.19
CA LYS A 78 -10.86 0.22 -15.12
C LYS A 78 -10.10 -0.74 -14.23
N GLN A 79 -8.87 -1.05 -14.63
CA GLN A 79 -7.92 -1.74 -13.77
C GLN A 79 -7.42 -0.78 -12.71
N ASP A 80 -7.59 -1.15 -11.45
CA ASP A 80 -7.14 -0.36 -10.32
C ASP A 80 -6.47 -1.27 -9.30
N GLU A 81 -5.53 -0.69 -8.56
CA GLU A 81 -4.79 -1.36 -7.48
C GLU A 81 -5.46 -1.11 -6.13
N LEU A 82 -6.29 -0.05 -6.08
CA LEU A 82 -6.94 0.45 -4.88
C LEU A 82 -8.44 0.24 -4.97
N GLY A 83 -8.98 -0.54 -4.04
CA GLY A 83 -10.41 -0.82 -3.99
C GLY A 83 -10.81 -1.76 -2.88
N MET A 84 -12.01 -2.28 -2.98
CA MET A 84 -12.56 -3.26 -2.05
C MET A 84 -13.33 -4.35 -2.79
N HIS A 85 -13.32 -5.56 -2.25
CA HIS A 85 -14.17 -6.64 -2.76
C HIS A 85 -15.54 -6.60 -2.08
N VAL A 86 -16.59 -6.50 -2.88
CA VAL A 86 -17.98 -6.63 -2.44
C VAL A 86 -18.58 -7.85 -3.13
N LYS A 87 -18.98 -8.86 -2.35
CA LYS A 87 -19.55 -10.12 -2.86
C LYS A 87 -18.67 -10.80 -3.92
N GLY A 88 -17.35 -10.80 -3.73
CA GLY A 88 -16.39 -11.39 -4.67
C GLY A 88 -16.10 -10.56 -5.92
N LYS A 89 -16.60 -9.31 -6.01
CA LYS A 89 -16.31 -8.40 -7.12
C LYS A 89 -15.48 -7.21 -6.63
N PHE A 90 -14.41 -6.87 -7.32
CA PHE A 90 -13.57 -5.72 -7.00
C PHE A 90 -14.24 -4.41 -7.42
N ILE A 91 -14.25 -3.42 -6.52
CA ILE A 91 -14.73 -2.06 -6.75
C ILE A 91 -13.58 -1.10 -6.42
N CYS A 92 -13.14 -0.28 -7.38
CA CYS A 92 -12.08 0.69 -7.12
C CYS A 92 -12.52 1.79 -6.16
N SER A 93 -11.54 2.38 -5.46
CA SER A 93 -11.77 3.42 -4.46
C SER A 93 -12.54 4.63 -5.00
N ASN A 94 -12.29 5.02 -6.26
CA ASN A 94 -13.00 6.13 -6.90
C ASN A 94 -14.50 5.86 -7.02
N CYS A 95 -14.88 4.70 -7.55
CA CYS A 95 -16.30 4.35 -7.68
C CYS A 95 -16.98 4.14 -6.32
N PHE A 96 -16.24 3.68 -5.31
CA PHE A 96 -16.76 3.59 -3.96
C PHE A 96 -17.08 4.97 -3.35
N ILE A 97 -16.18 5.94 -3.53
CA ILE A 97 -16.38 7.33 -3.06
C ILE A 97 -17.59 7.95 -3.77
N GLU A 98 -17.70 7.80 -5.10
CA GLU A 98 -18.87 8.30 -5.84
C GLU A 98 -20.19 7.74 -5.32
N ILE A 99 -20.23 6.45 -4.94
CA ILE A 99 -21.42 5.84 -4.34
C ILE A 99 -21.71 6.45 -2.96
N LYS A 100 -20.68 6.67 -2.14
CA LYS A 100 -20.83 7.21 -0.79
C LYS A 100 -21.32 8.67 -0.79
N HIS A 101 -20.91 9.47 -1.77
CA HIS A 101 -21.28 10.88 -1.93
C HIS A 101 -22.61 11.12 -2.68
N LYS A 102 -23.20 10.09 -3.30
CA LYS A 102 -24.53 10.16 -3.93
C LYS A 102 -25.70 9.90 -2.97
N LYS A 103 -25.44 9.89 -1.65
CA LYS A 103 -26.46 9.77 -0.61
C LYS A 103 -26.67 11.09 0.10
#